data_AF-A0A966HGJ6-F1
#
_entry.id   AF-A0A966HGJ6-F1
#
_cell.length_a   1.000
_cell.length_b   1.000
_cell.length_c   1.000
_cell.angle_alpha   90.00
_cell.angle_beta   90.00
_cell.angle_gamma   90.00
#
_symmetry.space_group_name_H-M   'P 1'
#
loop_
_entity.id
_entity.type
_entity.pdbx_description
1 polymer ?
#
loop_
_entity_poly.entity_id
_entity_poly.type
_entity_poly.pdbx_seq_one_letter_code
_entity_poly.pdbx_strand_id
1 'polypeptide(L)'
;MNILLWILYGLFLICLLIVLGVHPQLSSHSRFELKRRAKSGDEEAELLLKRHNLLRDLFSLQRVLAAVLLVLLSFIGIELFHWTLGLLISFIIALESGAVARMSFFQGYSQKLYESYEGKILLFMERHPYIFRAIRSVSPIPNDAYDIESKEELLEMVEQSGDVLKTHDKQLIVNGLTFNTMTVEKIM
;
A
#
# COMPACT_ATOMS: atom_id res chain seq x y z
N MET A 1 -14.31 -33.57 17.13
CA MET A 1 -13.38 -33.13 16.07
C MET A 1 -14.06 -32.18 15.07
N ASN A 2 -15.18 -32.59 14.45
CA ASN A 2 -15.81 -31.83 13.37
C ASN A 2 -16.30 -30.43 13.77
N ILE A 3 -16.84 -30.26 15.00
CA ILE A 3 -17.30 -28.94 15.48
C ILE A 3 -16.14 -27.92 15.52
N LEU A 4 -14.95 -28.36 15.95
CA LEU A 4 -13.76 -27.50 15.97
C LEU A 4 -13.35 -27.10 14.55
N LEU A 5 -13.39 -28.03 13.59
CA LEU A 5 -13.10 -27.75 12.18
C LEU A 5 -14.10 -26.76 11.57
N TRP A 6 -15.39 -26.87 11.89
CA TRP A 6 -16.41 -25.90 11.48
C TRP A 6 -16.15 -24.50 12.02
N ILE A 7 -15.81 -24.39 13.31
CA ILE A 7 -15.47 -23.11 13.95
C ILE A 7 -14.24 -22.51 13.27
N LEU A 8 -13.21 -23.32 13.05
CA LEU A 8 -11.93 -22.88 12.47
C LEU A 8 -12.08 -22.49 10.99
N TYR A 9 -12.93 -23.21 10.24
CA TYR A 9 -13.30 -22.86 8.87
C TYR A 9 -14.00 -21.49 8.81
N GLY A 10 -15.00 -21.27 9.66
CA GLY A 10 -15.70 -19.98 9.76
C GLY A 10 -14.76 -18.84 10.16
N LEU A 11 -13.88 -19.09 11.14
CA LEU A 11 -12.87 -18.12 11.59
C LEU A 11 -11.93 -17.72 10.45
N PHE A 12 -11.34 -18.68 9.74
CA PHE A 12 -10.43 -18.38 8.63
C PHE A 12 -11.13 -17.70 7.46
N LEU A 13 -12.40 -18.01 7.22
CA LEU A 13 -13.19 -17.32 6.20
C LEU A 13 -13.42 -15.85 6.58
N ILE A 14 -13.74 -15.56 7.84
CA ILE A 14 -13.87 -14.18 8.34
C ILE A 14 -12.52 -13.46 8.25
N CYS A 15 -11.42 -14.09 8.69
CA CYS A 15 -10.08 -13.53 8.58
C CYS A 15 -9.70 -13.22 7.12
N LEU A 16 -10.05 -14.10 6.18
CA LEU A 16 -9.79 -13.89 4.76
C LEU A 16 -10.53 -12.65 4.25
N LEU A 17 -11.82 -12.52 4.58
CA LEU A 17 -12.62 -11.36 4.18
C LEU A 17 -12.09 -10.07 4.80
N ILE A 18 -11.63 -10.11 6.05
CA ILE A 18 -11.00 -8.95 6.70
C ILE A 18 -9.73 -8.55 5.96
N VAL A 19 -8.82 -9.50 5.71
CA VAL A 19 -7.54 -9.23 5.03
C VAL A 19 -7.80 -8.68 3.62
N LEU A 20 -8.73 -9.25 2.87
CA LEU A 20 -9.08 -8.78 1.52
C LEU A 20 -9.82 -7.43 1.50
N GLY A 21 -10.53 -7.08 2.59
CA GLY A 21 -11.28 -5.83 2.70
C GLY A 21 -10.43 -4.63 3.09
N VAL A 22 -9.19 -4.83 3.54
CA VAL A 22 -8.24 -3.74 3.84
C VAL A 22 -7.78 -3.09 2.53
N HIS A 23 -7.93 -1.77 2.46
CA HIS A 23 -7.40 -0.96 1.36
C HIS A 23 -6.44 0.07 1.95
N PRO A 24 -5.12 -0.19 1.94
CA PRO A 24 -4.14 0.80 2.33
C PRO A 24 -4.24 2.00 1.41
N GLN A 25 -4.82 3.09 1.90
CA GLN A 25 -4.94 4.34 1.17
C GLN A 25 -3.57 4.99 1.03
N LEU A 26 -3.30 5.56 -0.15
CA LEU A 26 -2.18 6.47 -0.36
C LEU A 26 -2.48 7.78 0.37
N SER A 27 -1.43 8.43 0.86
CA SER A 27 -1.53 9.80 1.35
C SER A 27 -2.08 10.70 0.24
N SER A 28 -2.89 11.69 0.59
CA SER A 28 -3.31 12.75 -0.35
C SER A 28 -2.18 13.72 -0.70
N HIS A 29 -1.00 13.53 -0.10
CA HIS A 29 0.18 14.34 -0.27
C HIS A 29 1.27 13.59 -1.04
N SER A 30 1.91 14.29 -1.97
CA SER A 30 3.05 13.81 -2.75
C SER A 30 4.21 13.42 -1.82
N ARG A 31 5.02 12.47 -2.27
CA ARG A 31 6.18 12.00 -1.50
C ARG A 31 7.16 13.15 -1.18
N PHE A 32 7.28 14.11 -2.10
CA PHE A 32 8.12 15.29 -1.91
C PHE A 32 7.59 16.15 -0.76
N GLU A 33 6.30 16.47 -0.78
CA GLU A 33 5.67 17.33 0.23
C GLU A 33 5.70 16.70 1.62
N LEU A 34 5.43 15.38 1.71
CA LEU A 34 5.58 14.62 2.94
C LEU A 34 7.02 14.67 3.49
N LYS A 35 8.02 14.54 2.61
CA LYS A 35 9.43 14.60 3.01
C LYS A 35 9.83 15.99 3.49
N ARG A 36 9.28 17.04 2.88
CA ARG A 36 9.49 18.44 3.29
C ARG A 36 8.88 18.69 4.66
N ARG A 37 7.62 18.30 4.88
CA ARG A 37 6.90 18.49 6.15
C ARG A 37 7.50 17.68 7.30
N ALA A 38 7.89 16.43 7.04
CA ALA A 38 8.59 15.61 8.02
C ALA A 38 9.92 16.26 8.47
N LYS A 39 10.68 16.89 7.54
CA LYS A 39 11.89 17.64 7.87
C LYS A 39 11.62 18.89 8.72
N SER A 40 10.44 19.49 8.62
CA SER A 40 10.03 20.61 9.48
C SER A 40 9.48 20.18 10.85
N GLY A 41 9.51 18.88 11.17
CA GLY A 41 9.09 18.35 12.48
C GLY A 41 7.61 18.01 12.57
N ASP A 42 6.91 17.87 11.45
CA ASP A 42 5.52 17.41 11.41
C ASP A 42 5.47 15.88 11.59
N GLU A 43 5.02 15.43 12.77
CA GLU A 43 4.91 14.00 13.12
C GLU A 43 3.90 13.25 12.24
N GLU A 44 2.84 13.93 11.79
CA GLU A 44 1.83 13.33 10.90
C GLU A 44 2.44 13.06 9.52
N ALA A 45 3.20 14.01 8.99
CA ALA A 45 3.93 13.83 7.74
C ALA A 45 4.97 12.72 7.81
N GLU A 46 5.64 12.54 8.96
CA GLU A 46 6.59 11.43 9.16
C GLU A 46 5.89 10.06 9.12
N LEU A 47 4.74 9.92 9.78
CA LEU A 47 3.94 8.68 9.75
C LEU A 47 3.41 8.38 8.35
N LEU A 48 2.89 9.39 7.64
CA LEU A 48 2.43 9.25 6.25
C LEU A 48 3.58 8.84 5.32
N LEU A 49 4.78 9.39 5.51
CA LEU A 49 5.95 9.02 4.73
C LEU A 49 6.42 7.58 5.02
N LYS A 50 6.36 7.12 6.27
CA LYS A 50 6.63 5.72 6.63
C LYS A 50 5.64 4.78 5.96
N ARG A 51 4.34 5.09 6.04
CA ARG A 51 3.27 4.35 5.36
C ARG A 51 3.54 4.26 3.86
N HIS A 52 3.87 5.37 3.23
CA HIS A 52 4.17 5.45 1.80
C HIS A 52 5.36 4.58 1.39
N ASN A 53 6.47 4.59 2.17
CA ASN A 53 7.65 3.77 1.88
C ASN A 53 7.40 2.25 2.03
N LEU A 54 6.53 1.86 2.97
CA LEU A 54 6.21 0.45 3.28
C LEU A 54 4.99 -0.07 2.53
N LEU A 55 4.31 0.78 1.77
CA LEU A 55 3.05 0.45 1.11
C LEU A 55 3.15 -0.78 0.19
N ARG A 56 4.23 -0.90 -0.60
CA ARG A 56 4.45 -2.10 -1.45
C ARG A 56 4.57 -3.38 -0.61
N ASP A 57 5.24 -3.27 0.53
CA ASP A 57 5.47 -4.42 1.40
C ASP A 57 4.18 -4.81 2.12
N LEU A 58 3.32 -3.83 2.42
CA LEU A 58 2.00 -4.04 3.01
C LEU A 58 1.05 -4.74 2.04
N PHE A 59 0.99 -4.32 0.78
CA PHE A 59 0.21 -5.04 -0.25
C PHE A 59 0.75 -6.45 -0.48
N SER A 60 2.07 -6.64 -0.44
CA SER A 60 2.67 -7.96 -0.55
C SER A 60 2.29 -8.85 0.64
N LEU A 61 2.32 -8.31 1.87
CA LEU A 61 1.87 -9.00 3.08
C LEU A 61 0.40 -9.42 2.97
N GLN A 62 -0.48 -8.51 2.56
CA GLN A 62 -1.91 -8.78 2.39
C GLN A 62 -2.14 -9.96 1.43
N ARG A 63 -1.44 -9.97 0.28
CA ARG A 63 -1.54 -11.06 -0.71
C ARG A 63 -1.06 -12.39 -0.16
N VAL A 64 0.06 -12.40 0.56
CA VAL A 64 0.59 -13.62 1.19
C VAL A 64 -0.37 -14.17 2.23
N LEU A 65 -0.88 -13.30 3.11
CA LEU A 65 -1.86 -13.70 4.14
C LEU A 65 -3.13 -14.26 3.50
N ALA A 66 -3.66 -13.60 2.45
CA ALA A 66 -4.84 -14.10 1.73
C ALA A 66 -4.58 -15.47 1.10
N ALA A 67 -3.42 -15.67 0.46
CA ALA A 67 -3.06 -16.95 -0.14
C ALA A 67 -2.93 -18.07 0.90
N VAL A 68 -2.29 -17.79 2.04
CA VAL A 68 -2.17 -18.74 3.16
C VAL A 68 -3.54 -19.12 3.71
N LEU A 69 -4.41 -18.13 3.95
CA LEU A 69 -5.77 -18.37 4.44
C LEU A 69 -6.61 -19.21 3.46
N LEU A 70 -6.51 -18.95 2.15
CA LEU A 70 -7.18 -19.74 1.11
C LEU A 70 -6.70 -21.19 1.10
N VAL A 71 -5.40 -21.43 1.23
CA VAL A 71 -4.83 -22.78 1.30
C VAL A 71 -5.34 -23.51 2.53
N LEU A 72 -5.34 -22.86 3.70
CA LEU A 72 -5.87 -23.44 4.94
C LEU A 72 -7.36 -23.77 4.83
N LEU A 73 -8.16 -22.84 4.30
CA LEU A 73 -9.58 -23.06 4.03
C LEU A 73 -9.81 -24.22 3.07
N SER A 74 -8.94 -24.40 2.08
CA SER A 74 -9.04 -25.51 1.13
C SER A 74 -8.81 -26.86 1.81
N PHE A 75 -7.79 -26.98 2.66
CA PHE A 75 -7.54 -28.22 3.41
C PHE A 75 -8.70 -28.56 4.36
N ILE A 76 -9.20 -27.58 5.09
CA ILE A 76 -10.32 -27.81 6.03
C ILE A 76 -11.61 -28.11 5.27
N GLY A 77 -11.84 -27.44 4.14
CA GLY A 77 -13.00 -27.67 3.28
C GLY A 77 -13.04 -29.10 2.72
N ILE A 78 -11.90 -29.64 2.28
CA ILE A 78 -11.80 -31.03 1.82
C ILE A 78 -12.16 -32.02 2.95
N GLU A 79 -11.69 -31.76 4.17
CA GLU A 79 -11.99 -32.61 5.33
C GLU A 79 -13.47 -32.53 5.75
N LEU A 80 -14.09 -31.35 5.68
CA LEU A 80 -15.48 -31.13 6.09
C LEU A 80 -16.52 -31.59 5.05
N PHE A 81 -16.24 -31.38 3.77
CA PHE A 81 -17.23 -31.55 2.68
C PHE A 81 -16.89 -32.71 1.74
N HIS A 82 -15.83 -33.47 2.03
CA HIS A 82 -15.19 -34.40 1.11
C HIS A 82 -14.54 -33.70 -0.11
N TRP A 83 -13.65 -34.42 -0.78
CA TRP A 83 -12.75 -33.84 -1.79
C TRP A 83 -13.46 -33.13 -2.95
N THR A 84 -14.62 -33.63 -3.42
CA THR A 84 -15.34 -33.03 -4.55
C THR A 84 -15.97 -31.68 -4.19
N LEU A 85 -16.84 -31.66 -3.18
CA LEU A 85 -17.52 -30.44 -2.74
C LEU A 85 -16.55 -29.48 -2.08
N GLY A 86 -15.58 -29.97 -1.32
CA GLY A 86 -14.53 -29.15 -0.71
C GLY A 86 -13.76 -28.35 -1.75
N LEU A 87 -13.26 -29.01 -2.82
CA LEU A 87 -12.57 -28.31 -3.91
C LEU A 87 -13.46 -27.30 -4.63
N LEU A 88 -14.72 -27.66 -4.91
CA LEU A 88 -15.66 -26.77 -5.60
C LEU A 88 -15.94 -25.51 -4.76
N ILE A 89 -16.21 -25.68 -3.47
CA ILE A 89 -16.46 -24.57 -2.54
C ILE A 89 -15.21 -23.69 -2.41
N SER A 90 -14.02 -24.27 -2.25
CA SER A 90 -12.77 -23.50 -2.17
C SER A 90 -12.49 -22.71 -3.44
N PHE A 91 -12.80 -23.28 -4.61
CA PHE A 91 -12.69 -22.57 -5.88
C PHE A 91 -13.63 -21.37 -5.95
N ILE A 92 -14.89 -21.55 -5.55
CA ILE A 92 -15.87 -20.44 -5.46
C ILE A 92 -15.35 -19.36 -4.49
N ILE A 93 -14.88 -19.74 -3.31
CA ILE A 93 -14.35 -18.78 -2.32
C ILE A 93 -13.15 -18.02 -2.90
N ALA A 94 -12.22 -18.69 -3.58
CA ALA A 94 -11.05 -18.05 -4.16
C ALA A 94 -11.43 -16.98 -5.21
N LEU A 95 -12.50 -17.22 -5.99
CA LEU A 95 -13.01 -16.28 -6.99
C LEU A 95 -13.82 -15.14 -6.38
N GLU A 96 -14.74 -15.45 -5.47
CA GLU A 96 -15.76 -14.53 -4.99
C GLU A 96 -15.36 -13.74 -3.75
N SER A 97 -14.43 -14.27 -2.92
CA SER A 97 -14.02 -13.62 -1.66
C SER A 97 -13.53 -12.20 -1.86
N GLY A 98 -12.83 -11.92 -2.96
CA GLY A 98 -12.39 -10.56 -3.30
C GLY A 98 -13.56 -9.62 -3.59
N ALA A 99 -14.64 -10.10 -4.22
CA ALA A 99 -15.84 -9.30 -4.47
C ALA A 99 -16.64 -9.07 -3.18
N VAL A 100 -16.80 -10.12 -2.37
CA VAL A 100 -17.50 -10.05 -1.07
C VAL A 100 -16.79 -9.10 -0.11
N ALA A 101 -15.45 -9.13 -0.07
CA ALA A 101 -14.66 -8.26 0.79
C ALA A 101 -14.79 -6.76 0.44
N ARG A 102 -15.11 -6.42 -0.82
CA ARG A 102 -15.36 -5.04 -1.27
C ARG A 102 -16.75 -4.51 -0.91
N MET A 103 -17.63 -5.31 -0.32
CA MET A 103 -18.91 -4.82 0.19
C MET A 103 -18.65 -3.84 1.35
N SER A 104 -19.40 -2.73 1.37
CA SER A 104 -19.19 -1.60 2.31
C SER A 104 -19.15 -2.01 3.79
N PHE A 105 -19.89 -3.05 4.16
CA PHE A 105 -19.87 -3.60 5.52
C PHE A 105 -18.52 -4.19 5.90
N PHE A 106 -17.99 -5.12 5.09
CA PHE A 106 -16.71 -5.76 5.35
C PHE A 106 -15.56 -4.78 5.16
N GLN A 107 -15.62 -3.94 4.14
CA GLN A 107 -14.60 -2.94 3.87
C GLN A 107 -14.47 -1.95 5.03
N GLY A 108 -15.58 -1.36 5.50
CA GLY A 108 -15.55 -0.40 6.60
C GLY A 108 -15.03 -0.98 7.92
N TYR A 109 -15.42 -2.23 8.24
CA TYR A 109 -14.92 -2.91 9.43
C TYR A 109 -13.42 -3.25 9.31
N SER A 110 -13.00 -3.80 8.18
CA SER A 110 -11.61 -4.17 7.91
C SER A 110 -10.70 -2.96 7.96
N GLN A 111 -11.16 -1.83 7.42
CA GLN A 111 -10.42 -0.58 7.42
C GLN A 111 -10.24 -0.02 8.83
N LYS A 112 -11.29 0.00 9.66
CA LYS A 112 -11.19 0.41 11.08
C LYS A 112 -10.21 -0.46 11.86
N LEU A 113 -10.24 -1.77 11.62
CA LEU A 113 -9.34 -2.70 12.27
C LEU A 113 -7.90 -2.43 11.82
N TYR A 114 -7.68 -2.26 10.51
CA TYR A 114 -6.38 -1.88 9.97
C TYR A 114 -5.84 -0.60 10.61
N GLU A 115 -6.60 0.49 10.62
CA GLU A 115 -6.20 1.78 11.20
C GLU A 115 -5.82 1.66 12.68
N SER A 116 -6.56 0.85 13.44
CA SER A 116 -6.27 0.61 14.86
C SER A 116 -4.94 -0.12 15.12
N TYR A 117 -4.50 -0.95 14.16
CA TYR A 117 -3.28 -1.77 14.27
C TYR A 117 -2.15 -1.30 13.34
N GLU A 118 -2.38 -0.31 12.48
CA GLU A 118 -1.46 0.15 11.44
C GLU A 118 -0.07 0.44 12.00
N GLY A 119 0.02 1.23 13.07
CA GLY A 119 1.31 1.55 13.70
C GLY A 119 2.09 0.32 14.16
N LYS A 120 1.42 -0.72 14.67
CA LYS A 120 2.05 -1.98 15.08
C LYS A 120 2.51 -2.81 13.89
N ILE A 121 1.71 -2.83 12.82
CA ILE A 121 2.04 -3.52 11.56
C ILE A 121 3.28 -2.87 10.95
N LEU A 122 3.31 -1.54 10.84
CA LEU A 122 4.45 -0.80 10.28
C LEU A 122 5.73 -1.03 11.10
N LEU A 123 5.66 -0.95 12.44
CA LEU A 123 6.82 -1.20 13.31
C LEU A 123 7.33 -2.65 13.19
N PHE A 124 6.43 -3.62 13.06
CA PHE A 124 6.80 -5.01 12.82
C PHE A 124 7.49 -5.18 11.46
N MET A 125 7.02 -4.49 10.42
CA MET A 125 7.64 -4.49 9.10
C MET A 125 9.06 -3.90 9.12
N GLU A 126 9.25 -2.78 9.81
CA GLU A 126 10.56 -2.16 9.99
C GLU A 126 11.54 -3.06 10.75
N ARG A 127 11.06 -3.82 11.73
CA ARG A 127 11.90 -4.74 12.53
C ARG A 127 12.36 -5.96 11.75
N HIS A 128 11.62 -6.40 10.73
CA HIS A 128 11.89 -7.64 10.00
C HIS A 128 12.05 -7.47 8.48
N PRO A 129 12.93 -6.58 7.99
CA PRO A 129 13.00 -6.21 6.58
C PRO A 129 13.36 -7.39 5.65
N TYR A 130 14.12 -8.37 6.14
CA TYR A 130 14.50 -9.55 5.36
C TYR A 130 13.30 -10.43 4.97
N ILE A 131 12.31 -10.57 5.85
CA ILE A 131 11.09 -11.36 5.59
C ILE A 131 10.28 -10.66 4.50
N PHE A 132 10.07 -9.36 4.65
CA PHE A 132 9.31 -8.55 3.68
C PHE A 132 10.00 -8.49 2.32
N ARG A 133 11.34 -8.51 2.28
CA ARG A 133 12.09 -8.59 1.02
C ARG A 133 11.87 -9.91 0.28
N ALA A 134 11.71 -11.02 0.98
CA ALA A 134 11.49 -12.34 0.36
C ALA A 134 10.09 -12.47 -0.26
N ILE A 135 9.08 -11.84 0.35
CA ILE A 135 7.69 -11.86 -0.14
C ILE A 135 7.34 -10.68 -1.06
N ARG A 136 8.26 -9.72 -1.21
CA ARG A 136 8.05 -8.51 -2.00
C ARG A 136 7.69 -8.89 -3.43
N SER A 137 6.41 -8.77 -3.74
CA SER A 137 5.90 -9.05 -5.08
C SER A 137 6.34 -7.94 -6.03
N VAL A 138 6.45 -8.27 -7.32
CA VAL A 138 6.60 -7.30 -8.41
C VAL A 138 5.26 -6.59 -8.66
N SER A 139 4.60 -6.12 -7.59
CA SER A 139 3.38 -5.33 -7.73
C SER A 139 3.76 -3.94 -8.26
N PRO A 140 3.00 -3.41 -9.23
CA PRO A 140 3.16 -2.03 -9.66
C PRO A 140 3.02 -1.12 -8.44
N ILE A 141 3.93 -0.15 -8.33
CA ILE A 141 3.83 0.93 -7.35
C ILE A 141 2.53 1.68 -7.70
N PRO A 142 1.59 1.89 -6.76
CA PRO A 142 0.47 2.77 -7.02
C PRO A 142 1.03 4.13 -7.44
N ASN A 143 0.43 4.68 -8.47
CA ASN A 143 1.03 5.71 -9.28
C ASN A 143 0.97 7.06 -8.55
N ASP A 144 1.89 7.32 -7.63
CA ASP A 144 2.09 8.66 -7.02
C ASP A 144 2.69 9.67 -8.01
N ALA A 145 2.92 9.25 -9.25
CA ALA A 145 3.76 9.96 -10.21
C ALA A 145 3.10 11.19 -10.88
N TYR A 146 1.88 11.58 -10.50
CA TYR A 146 1.11 12.57 -11.27
C TYR A 146 0.55 13.77 -10.50
N ASP A 147 0.59 13.80 -9.16
CA ASP A 147 0.19 15.01 -8.41
C ASP A 147 1.44 15.76 -7.94
N ILE A 148 1.84 16.76 -8.73
CA ILE A 148 2.91 17.71 -8.39
C ILE A 148 2.27 18.77 -7.48
N GLU A 149 2.57 18.73 -6.19
CA GLU A 149 1.92 19.57 -5.17
C GLU A 149 2.65 20.88 -4.89
N SER A 150 3.93 20.96 -5.29
CA SER A 150 4.73 22.15 -5.04
C SER A 150 5.61 22.55 -6.22
N LYS A 151 5.96 23.84 -6.23
CA LYS A 151 6.90 24.40 -7.20
C LYS A 151 8.30 23.81 -7.02
N GLU A 152 8.70 23.52 -5.77
CA GLU A 152 9.96 22.88 -5.47
C GLU A 152 10.02 21.43 -5.97
N GLU A 153 8.89 20.71 -5.91
CA GLU A 153 8.76 19.37 -6.50
C GLU A 153 8.91 19.39 -8.03
N LEU A 154 8.31 20.38 -8.69
CA LEU A 154 8.47 20.57 -10.14
C LEU A 154 9.93 20.86 -10.52
N LEU A 155 10.64 21.65 -9.71
CA LEU A 155 12.08 21.91 -9.91
C LEU A 155 12.92 20.63 -9.76
N GLU A 156 12.65 19.80 -8.74
CA GLU A 156 13.35 18.52 -8.56
C GLU A 156 13.07 17.56 -9.73
N MET A 157 11.86 17.53 -10.26
CA MET A 157 11.53 16.74 -11.46
C MET A 157 12.31 17.20 -12.71
N VAL A 158 12.43 18.51 -12.90
CA VAL A 158 13.19 19.10 -14.02
C VAL A 158 14.66 18.74 -13.90
N GLU A 159 15.24 18.77 -12.70
CA GLU A 159 16.61 18.31 -12.46
C GLU A 159 16.77 16.82 -12.81
N GLN A 160 15.85 15.97 -12.33
CA GLN A 160 15.87 14.51 -12.49
C GLN A 160 15.47 14.01 -13.89
N SER A 161 14.99 14.88 -14.77
CA SER A 161 14.50 14.53 -16.13
C SER A 161 15.55 13.95 -17.10
N GLY A 162 16.80 13.72 -16.65
CA GLY A 162 17.85 13.08 -17.44
C GLY A 162 18.12 13.81 -18.75
N ASP A 163 18.19 13.06 -19.86
CA ASP A 163 18.41 13.57 -21.22
C ASP A 163 17.12 14.02 -21.92
N VAL A 164 15.95 13.87 -21.30
CA VAL A 164 14.67 14.28 -21.89
C VAL A 164 14.61 15.80 -22.04
N LEU A 165 15.14 16.54 -21.06
CA LEU A 165 15.35 17.98 -21.13
C LEU A 165 16.85 18.26 -21.31
N LYS A 166 17.22 19.02 -22.33
CA LYS A 166 18.62 19.45 -22.49
C LYS A 166 18.97 20.45 -21.39
N THR A 167 20.27 20.59 -21.09
CA THR A 167 20.76 21.49 -20.02
C THR A 167 20.22 22.92 -20.14
N HIS A 168 20.13 23.44 -21.36
CA HIS A 168 19.55 24.76 -21.63
C HIS A 168 18.05 24.84 -21.30
N ASP A 169 17.29 23.83 -21.67
CA ASP A 169 15.84 23.78 -21.42
C ASP A 169 15.56 23.65 -19.92
N LYS A 170 16.39 22.87 -19.20
CA LYS A 170 16.37 22.81 -17.74
C LYS A 170 16.62 24.19 -17.12
N GLN A 171 17.64 24.92 -17.58
CA GLN A 171 17.94 26.26 -17.07
C GLN A 171 16.82 27.26 -17.34
N LEU A 172 16.20 27.22 -18.52
CA LEU A 172 15.04 28.06 -18.84
C LEU A 172 13.87 27.79 -17.91
N ILE A 173 13.55 26.51 -17.67
CA ILE A 173 12.44 26.13 -16.80
C ILE A 173 12.73 26.53 -15.35
N VAL A 174 13.94 26.26 -14.85
CA VAL A 174 14.35 26.64 -13.48
C VAL A 174 14.31 28.15 -13.28
N ASN A 175 14.86 28.93 -14.21
CA ASN A 175 14.86 30.39 -14.14
C ASN A 175 13.44 30.96 -14.27
N GLY A 176 12.61 30.42 -15.17
CA GLY A 176 11.22 30.83 -15.32
C GLY A 176 10.39 30.55 -14.07
N LEU A 177 10.58 29.38 -13.45
CA LEU A 177 9.94 29.05 -12.19
C LEU A 177 10.45 29.97 -11.07
N THR A 178 11.76 30.13 -10.90
CA THR A 178 12.34 30.93 -9.78
C THR A 178 12.30 32.45 -9.98
N PHE A 179 11.78 32.95 -11.10
CA PHE A 179 11.77 34.37 -11.44
C PHE A 179 11.19 35.28 -10.34
N ASN A 180 10.11 34.86 -9.67
CA ASN A 180 9.48 35.67 -8.63
C ASN A 180 10.30 35.81 -7.32
N THR A 181 11.28 34.94 -7.12
CA THR A 181 12.16 34.92 -5.94
C THR A 181 13.59 35.37 -6.24
N MET A 182 13.90 35.68 -7.50
CA MET A 182 15.21 36.26 -7.87
C MET A 182 15.27 37.73 -7.46
N THR A 183 16.24 38.06 -6.61
CA THR A 183 16.60 39.45 -6.31
C THR A 183 17.25 40.09 -7.54
N VAL A 184 16.98 41.38 -7.77
CA VAL A 184 17.52 42.15 -8.91
C VAL A 184 19.05 42.10 -8.97
N GLU A 185 19.72 41.95 -7.82
CA GLU A 185 21.16 41.77 -7.68
C GLU A 185 21.73 40.49 -8.34
N LYS A 186 20.90 39.47 -8.59
CA LYS A 186 21.31 38.26 -9.34
C LYS A 186 21.11 38.37 -10.85
N ILE A 187 20.41 39.41 -11.31
CA ILE A 187 20.04 39.62 -12.72
C ILE A 187 20.93 40.70 -13.36
N MET A 188 21.49 41.61 -12.55
CA MET A 188 22.48 42.61 -12.95
C MET A 188 23.90 42.12 -12.67
#